data_AF-A0A970K230-F1
#
_entry.id   AF-A0A970K230-F1
#
_cell.length_a   1.000
_cell.length_b   1.000
_cell.length_c   1.000
_cell.angle_alpha   90.00
_cell.angle_beta   90.00
_cell.angle_gamma   90.00
#
_symmetry.space_group_name_H-M   'P 1'
#
loop_
_entity.id
_entity.type
_entity.pdbx_description
1 polymer ?
#
loop_
_entity_poly.entity_id
_entity_poly.type
_entity_poly.pdbx_seq_one_letter_code
_entity_poly.pdbx_strand_id
1 'polypeptide(L)'
;MPYLPVIDLVREHLDNLYSCGVSALMVSWTLGGYPSANLALAARYYWDDKTASGTHASSDIAETAQTLFSQAFRSFPFHVGVLYRCPQNYGPMNLLLPRPSGYSATMIGFPYDDLKSWRSIYPEDVFINQLAKLCTDWEKGLDLLEKAPSEPRLEELKRVARAAWIHFKSTLLQARYVQLRDAIPDEADVEAYNGFIRKGLIQDVIRQEGDLAAAMWQIIQKDSRIGFEASNHYYYTESSFKEKVLNTQYLLHQIFVPIVRQADIEASLRQLGIKAGDIVLVHSSLSSLGKVEHGAQSVIAAFEAVLGQEGTLVFPTLCQNDFTRSYETWHLDKPSDVGYLTEYFRKLPNVYRSDQATHSVAARGRRAYELTTGHTAFGPRYGIFGDYAFSRSSPWQKMYDQNAKVVFLGVSMRKNTFKHFMEYIVVDEALAKISNPEDRDRLKNRIWNFARFEDHEGLVWPFHDAEQLQQKLDESGLIRKTLCNEATILCVNVRDMVDHGLKWFAEDPDTWYKADTLAWLQDARNACDSNLPAEETQTKGDACHG
;
A
#
# COMPACT_ATOMS: atom_id res chain seq x y z
N MET A 1 15.91 3.23 37.13
CA MET A 1 14.93 2.26 36.60
C MET A 1 13.55 2.90 36.64
N PRO A 2 12.67 2.62 35.66
CA PRO A 2 11.29 3.13 35.67
C PRO A 2 10.53 2.63 36.90
N TYR A 3 9.50 3.36 37.32
CA TYR A 3 8.63 3.02 38.46
C TYR A 3 7.17 3.32 38.09
N LEU A 4 6.21 2.77 38.84
CA LEU A 4 4.82 3.22 38.71
C LEU A 4 4.60 4.43 39.65
N PRO A 5 4.14 5.60 39.15
CA PRO A 5 3.96 6.81 39.93
C PRO A 5 2.68 6.79 40.79
N VAL A 6 2.49 5.71 41.55
CA VAL A 6 1.32 5.45 42.41
C VAL A 6 1.67 5.64 43.89
N ILE A 7 2.26 6.80 44.21
CA ILE A 7 2.91 7.05 45.50
C ILE A 7 1.98 6.85 46.70
N ASP A 8 0.70 7.17 46.58
CA ASP A 8 -0.24 7.02 47.69
C ASP A 8 -0.49 5.55 48.02
N LEU A 9 -0.58 4.69 47.01
CA LEU A 9 -0.74 3.24 47.23
C LEU A 9 0.53 2.63 47.82
N VAL A 10 1.70 3.09 47.38
CA VAL A 10 2.98 2.64 47.96
C VAL A 10 3.06 3.06 49.43
N ARG A 11 2.67 4.31 49.75
CA ARG A 11 2.62 4.80 51.13
C ARG A 11 1.67 3.98 51.99
N GLU A 12 0.43 3.79 51.53
CA GLU A 12 -0.58 2.97 52.19
C GLU A 12 -0.06 1.55 52.48
N HIS A 13 0.63 0.94 51.50
CA HIS A 13 1.22 -0.38 51.69
C HIS A 13 2.33 -0.38 52.76
N LEU A 14 3.22 0.61 52.74
CA LEU A 14 4.31 0.74 53.73
C LEU A 14 3.77 1.00 55.14
N ASP A 15 2.75 1.85 55.29
CA ASP A 15 2.07 2.14 56.56
C ASP A 15 1.43 0.88 57.14
N ASN A 16 0.78 0.08 56.30
CA ASN A 16 0.18 -1.20 56.71
C ASN A 16 1.26 -2.21 57.16
N LEU A 17 2.38 -2.32 56.44
CA LEU A 17 3.49 -3.20 56.82
C LEU A 17 4.12 -2.76 58.15
N TYR A 18 4.38 -1.46 58.30
CA TYR A 18 4.96 -0.88 59.51
C TYR A 18 4.03 -1.14 60.72
N SER A 19 2.72 -0.93 60.53
CA SER A 19 1.71 -1.21 61.56
C SER A 19 1.61 -2.70 61.94
N CYS A 20 1.99 -3.61 61.03
CA CYS A 20 2.09 -5.05 61.32
C CYS A 20 3.39 -5.43 62.06
N GLY A 21 4.24 -4.47 62.40
CA GLY A 21 5.51 -4.72 63.10
C GLY A 21 6.64 -5.21 62.19
N VAL A 22 6.51 -5.07 60.87
CA VAL A 22 7.63 -5.30 59.95
C VAL A 22 8.73 -4.29 60.27
N SER A 23 9.95 -4.76 60.48
CA SER A 23 11.09 -3.91 60.89
C SER A 23 12.18 -3.76 59.83
N ALA A 24 12.11 -4.55 58.75
CA ALA A 24 13.08 -4.51 57.65
C ALA A 24 12.44 -5.07 56.37
N LEU A 25 12.96 -4.65 55.21
CA LEU A 25 12.57 -5.14 53.90
C LEU A 25 13.74 -5.84 53.22
N MET A 26 13.49 -7.02 52.65
CA MET A 26 14.40 -7.65 51.70
C MET A 26 14.10 -7.10 50.30
N VAL A 27 15.02 -6.28 49.78
CA VAL A 27 14.89 -5.63 48.48
C VAL A 27 15.62 -6.47 47.43
N SER A 28 14.95 -6.84 46.33
CA SER A 28 15.57 -7.60 45.23
C SER A 28 15.70 -6.75 43.97
N TRP A 29 16.89 -6.75 43.37
CA TRP A 29 17.14 -6.12 42.07
C TRP A 29 16.22 -6.67 40.96
N THR A 30 15.93 -7.97 40.98
CA THR A 30 15.06 -8.63 39.97
C THR A 30 13.58 -8.27 40.10
N LEU A 31 13.15 -7.69 41.23
CA LEU A 31 11.74 -7.39 41.51
C LEU A 31 11.53 -5.93 42.00
N GLY A 32 12.38 -4.99 41.56
CA GLY A 32 12.17 -3.55 41.80
C GLY A 32 13.10 -2.90 42.83
N GLY A 33 14.27 -3.48 43.09
CA GLY A 33 15.21 -3.04 44.12
C GLY A 33 16.22 -1.96 43.72
N TYR A 34 16.04 -1.30 42.60
CA TYR A 34 16.91 -0.22 42.15
C TYR A 34 16.42 1.15 42.68
N PRO A 35 17.33 2.13 42.93
CA PRO A 35 16.94 3.49 43.33
C PRO A 35 15.80 4.07 42.47
N SER A 36 14.68 4.36 43.13
CA SER A 36 13.46 4.93 42.54
C SER A 36 12.74 5.79 43.56
N ALA A 37 11.76 6.58 43.11
CA ALA A 37 10.88 7.34 43.99
C ALA A 37 10.18 6.45 45.03
N ASN A 38 9.76 5.24 44.62
CA ASN A 38 9.09 4.28 45.52
C ASN A 38 10.06 3.74 46.58
N LEU A 39 11.30 3.43 46.20
CA LEU A 39 12.31 2.94 47.15
C LEU A 39 12.77 4.05 48.11
N ALA A 40 12.89 5.29 47.63
CA ALA A 40 13.21 6.43 48.49
C ALA A 40 12.11 6.73 49.52
N LEU A 41 10.84 6.51 49.15
CA LEU A 41 9.75 6.55 50.12
C LEU A 41 9.87 5.42 51.14
N ALA A 42 10.10 4.17 50.71
CA ALA A 42 10.31 3.03 51.61
C ALA A 42 11.49 3.23 52.58
N ALA A 43 12.54 3.91 52.12
CA ALA A 43 13.71 4.19 52.95
C ALA A 43 13.42 5.01 54.20
N ARG A 44 12.45 5.90 54.14
CA ARG A 44 12.04 6.70 55.30
C ARG A 44 11.45 5.87 56.45
N TYR A 45 10.99 4.66 56.17
CA TYR A 45 10.40 3.75 57.16
C TYR A 45 11.43 2.77 57.75
N TYR A 46 12.39 2.33 56.95
CA TYR A 46 13.22 1.16 57.28
C TYR A 46 14.75 1.40 57.27
N TRP A 47 15.23 2.58 56.85
CA TRP A 47 16.66 2.90 56.84
C TRP A 47 16.93 4.25 57.53
N ASP A 48 18.01 4.32 58.34
CA ASP A 48 18.42 5.53 59.08
C ASP A 48 18.90 6.67 58.17
N ASP A 49 19.15 6.37 56.89
CA ASP A 49 19.63 7.33 55.91
C ASP A 49 18.48 8.15 55.32
N LYS A 50 18.18 9.29 55.96
CA LYS A 50 17.25 10.30 55.44
C LYS A 50 17.73 10.99 54.15
N THR A 51 18.94 10.70 53.66
CA THR A 51 19.49 11.25 52.41
C THR A 51 19.22 10.38 51.19
N ALA A 52 18.50 9.25 51.33
CA ALA A 52 18.11 8.39 50.22
C ALA A 52 17.55 9.21 49.04
N SER A 53 18.36 9.28 47.98
CA SER A 53 18.20 10.19 46.84
C SER A 53 17.17 9.66 45.84
N GLY A 54 15.90 9.80 46.19
CA GLY A 54 14.79 9.76 45.25
C GLY A 54 13.91 10.97 45.48
N THR A 55 14.34 12.11 44.94
CA THR A 55 13.55 13.33 45.04
C THR A 55 12.36 13.24 44.11
N HIS A 56 11.15 13.12 44.68
CA HIS A 56 9.89 13.26 43.95
C HIS A 56 9.86 14.62 43.22
N ALA A 57 9.17 14.68 42.08
CA ALA A 57 8.71 15.98 41.59
C ALA A 57 7.72 16.52 42.62
N SER A 58 8.14 17.51 43.42
CA SER A 58 7.31 18.11 44.47
C SER A 58 6.77 19.43 43.96
N SER A 59 5.62 19.36 43.28
CA SER A 59 4.76 20.49 42.97
C SER A 59 3.31 20.05 43.17
N ASP A 60 2.41 20.99 43.47
CA ASP A 60 0.98 20.69 43.69
C ASP A 60 0.38 19.89 42.52
N ILE A 61 0.81 20.20 41.30
CA ILE A 61 0.40 19.50 40.07
C ILE A 61 0.94 18.06 40.05
N ALA A 62 2.21 17.85 40.40
CA ALA A 62 2.79 16.51 40.45
C ALA A 62 2.13 15.62 41.53
N GLU A 63 1.85 16.18 42.70
CA GLU A 63 1.21 15.46 43.80
C GLU A 63 -0.23 15.08 43.46
N THR A 64 -0.98 16.02 42.87
CA THR A 64 -2.36 15.76 42.41
C THR A 64 -2.38 14.71 41.31
N ALA A 65 -1.46 14.77 40.33
CA ALA A 65 -1.37 13.77 39.27
C ALA A 65 -1.04 12.37 39.82
N GLN A 66 -0.09 12.26 40.76
CA GLN A 66 0.26 10.99 41.41
C GLN A 66 -0.89 10.43 42.27
N THR A 67 -1.70 11.31 42.86
CA THR A 67 -2.94 10.91 43.55
C THR A 67 -3.93 10.30 42.55
N LEU A 68 -4.14 10.94 41.40
CA LEU A 68 -5.02 10.44 40.33
C LEU A 68 -4.53 9.10 39.78
N PHE A 69 -3.22 8.94 39.55
CA PHE A 69 -2.65 7.65 39.13
C PHE A 69 -2.86 6.56 40.18
N SER A 70 -2.68 6.88 41.46
CA SER A 70 -2.93 5.96 42.57
C SER A 70 -4.39 5.52 42.62
N GLN A 71 -5.34 6.45 42.46
CA GLN A 71 -6.77 6.14 42.40
C GLN A 71 -7.12 5.28 41.18
N ALA A 72 -6.57 5.61 40.01
CA ALA A 72 -6.76 4.83 38.80
C ALA A 72 -6.25 3.39 38.96
N PHE A 73 -5.04 3.23 39.51
CA PHE A 73 -4.36 1.94 39.66
C PHE A 73 -5.08 0.97 40.60
N ARG A 74 -5.95 1.45 41.50
CA ARG A 74 -6.85 0.56 42.27
C ARG A 74 -7.77 -0.28 41.37
N SER A 75 -8.01 0.15 40.13
CA SER A 75 -8.80 -0.59 39.14
C SER A 75 -7.97 -1.64 38.39
N PHE A 76 -6.66 -1.73 38.62
CA PHE A 76 -5.83 -2.77 38.01
C PHE A 76 -6.34 -4.15 38.48
N PRO A 77 -6.68 -5.08 37.57
CA PRO A 77 -7.25 -6.39 37.91
C PRO A 77 -6.16 -7.32 38.48
N PHE A 78 -5.76 -7.07 39.73
CA PHE A 78 -4.63 -7.75 40.35
C PHE A 78 -4.96 -9.21 40.68
N HIS A 79 -4.24 -10.10 40.02
CA HIS A 79 -4.07 -11.48 40.43
C HIS A 79 -2.65 -11.90 40.02
N VAL A 80 -1.99 -12.79 40.77
CA VAL A 80 -0.61 -13.21 40.45
C VAL A 80 -0.49 -13.77 39.02
N GLY A 81 -1.52 -14.49 38.55
CA GLY A 81 -1.63 -14.97 37.18
C GLY A 81 -1.74 -13.86 36.13
N VAL A 82 -2.45 -12.76 36.44
CA VAL A 82 -2.52 -11.58 35.56
C VAL A 82 -1.15 -10.91 35.52
N LEU A 83 -0.54 -10.69 36.70
CA LEU A 83 0.77 -10.04 36.81
C LEU A 83 1.83 -10.76 35.97
N TYR A 84 1.81 -12.09 35.93
CA TYR A 84 2.84 -12.86 35.24
C TYR A 84 2.56 -13.21 33.78
N ARG A 85 1.30 -13.31 33.34
CA ARG A 85 0.99 -13.83 31.98
C ARG A 85 0.45 -12.77 31.02
N CYS A 86 0.01 -11.64 31.54
CA CYS A 86 -0.74 -10.67 30.74
C CYS A 86 0.21 -9.68 30.02
N PRO A 87 -0.19 -9.14 28.83
CA PRO A 87 0.67 -8.30 28.01
C PRO A 87 1.24 -7.03 28.64
N GLN A 88 0.81 -6.58 29.82
CA GLN A 88 1.35 -5.35 30.43
C GLN A 88 2.85 -5.43 30.71
N ASN A 89 3.47 -6.61 30.70
CA ASN A 89 4.92 -6.75 30.81
C ASN A 89 5.64 -6.52 29.47
N TYR A 90 4.94 -6.70 28.35
CA TYR A 90 5.42 -6.51 26.97
C TYR A 90 4.91 -5.22 26.33
N GLY A 91 3.78 -4.68 26.80
CA GLY A 91 3.11 -3.55 26.18
C GLY A 91 2.87 -3.76 24.67
N PRO A 92 3.07 -2.72 23.85
CA PRO A 92 2.74 -2.77 22.43
C PRO A 92 3.72 -3.59 21.58
N MET A 93 4.81 -4.14 22.12
CA MET A 93 5.69 -5.00 21.31
C MET A 93 5.05 -6.37 21.00
N ASN A 94 4.07 -6.82 21.80
CA ASN A 94 3.42 -8.10 21.58
C ASN A 94 2.60 -8.04 20.28
N LEU A 95 2.90 -8.88 19.30
CA LEU A 95 2.27 -8.80 17.98
C LEU A 95 0.80 -9.23 18.02
N LEU A 96 -0.01 -8.60 17.16
CA LEU A 96 -1.38 -9.04 16.94
C LEU A 96 -1.39 -10.17 15.89
N LEU A 97 -2.05 -11.27 16.19
CA LEU A 97 -2.06 -12.46 15.34
C LEU A 97 -3.39 -12.61 14.60
N PRO A 98 -3.39 -12.78 13.26
CA PRO A 98 -4.59 -12.79 12.43
C PRO A 98 -5.52 -13.99 12.71
N ARG A 99 -4.98 -15.05 13.31
CA ARG A 99 -5.70 -16.25 13.73
C ARG A 99 -5.21 -16.67 15.12
N PRO A 100 -6.01 -17.41 15.90
CA PRO A 100 -5.60 -17.95 17.19
C PRO A 100 -4.26 -18.70 17.07
N SER A 101 -3.28 -18.36 17.91
CA SER A 101 -1.96 -19.01 17.84
C SER A 101 -1.97 -20.45 18.35
N GLY A 102 -2.86 -20.75 19.31
CA GLY A 102 -2.85 -21.99 20.07
C GLY A 102 -1.74 -22.09 21.12
N TYR A 103 -0.91 -21.06 21.27
CA TYR A 103 0.14 -21.01 22.29
C TYR A 103 -0.38 -20.47 23.62
N SER A 104 0.24 -20.92 24.71
CA SER A 104 -0.08 -20.44 26.06
C SER A 104 0.88 -19.35 26.52
N ALA A 105 0.36 -18.36 27.23
CA ALA A 105 1.17 -17.29 27.79
C ALA A 105 2.19 -17.84 28.80
N THR A 106 3.44 -17.37 28.70
CA THR A 106 4.52 -17.76 29.61
C THR A 106 4.67 -16.76 30.76
N MET A 107 5.26 -17.19 31.88
CA MET A 107 5.49 -16.34 33.05
C MET A 107 6.58 -15.31 32.76
N ILE A 108 6.22 -14.03 32.72
CA ILE A 108 7.11 -12.90 32.41
C ILE A 108 7.85 -13.13 31.07
N GLY A 109 7.17 -13.76 30.12
CA GLY A 109 7.68 -14.02 28.78
C GLY A 109 6.60 -13.73 27.74
N PHE A 110 6.59 -14.44 26.63
CA PHE A 110 5.67 -14.22 25.51
C PHE A 110 4.20 -14.39 25.92
N PRO A 111 3.38 -13.32 25.81
CA PRO A 111 1.94 -13.39 26.11
C PRO A 111 1.11 -14.04 24.99
N TYR A 112 1.60 -14.00 23.75
CA TYR A 112 0.91 -14.41 22.53
C TYR A 112 -0.46 -13.72 22.40
N ASP A 113 -1.54 -14.50 22.30
CA ASP A 113 -2.93 -14.06 22.22
C ASP A 113 -3.83 -14.83 23.21
N ASP A 114 -3.23 -15.35 24.29
CA ASP A 114 -3.87 -16.23 25.28
C ASP A 114 -4.69 -15.44 26.33
N LEU A 115 -5.73 -14.75 25.87
CA LEU A 115 -6.62 -13.95 26.71
C LEU A 115 -7.19 -14.74 27.91
N LYS A 116 -7.41 -16.04 27.74
CA LYS A 116 -7.88 -16.94 28.80
C LYS A 116 -6.90 -16.99 29.97
N SER A 117 -5.60 -17.15 29.71
CA SER A 117 -4.60 -17.16 30.77
C SER A 117 -4.26 -15.77 31.30
N TRP A 118 -4.39 -14.72 30.48
CA TRP A 118 -4.17 -13.33 30.88
C TRP A 118 -5.13 -12.89 31.98
N ARG A 119 -6.42 -13.21 31.86
CA ARG A 119 -7.46 -12.81 32.81
C ARG A 119 -7.48 -13.63 34.10
N SER A 120 -6.80 -14.77 34.13
CA SER A 120 -6.72 -15.68 35.28
C SER A 120 -8.11 -16.05 35.85
N ILE A 121 -8.53 -15.41 36.97
CA ILE A 121 -9.81 -15.69 37.62
C ILE A 121 -10.95 -14.78 37.14
N TYR A 122 -10.63 -13.68 36.43
CA TYR A 122 -11.63 -12.69 36.05
C TYR A 122 -12.42 -13.14 34.83
N PRO A 123 -13.76 -12.97 34.83
CA PRO A 123 -14.55 -12.98 33.59
C PRO A 123 -13.97 -12.01 32.56
N GLU A 124 -14.12 -12.33 31.27
CA GLU A 124 -13.51 -11.56 30.19
C GLU A 124 -13.98 -10.10 30.14
N ASP A 125 -15.28 -9.89 30.27
CA ASP A 125 -15.91 -8.56 30.31
C ASP A 125 -15.45 -7.76 31.53
N VAL A 126 -15.41 -8.37 32.72
CA VAL A 126 -14.92 -7.74 33.95
C VAL A 126 -13.46 -7.32 33.79
N PHE A 127 -12.62 -8.19 33.23
CA PHE A 127 -11.20 -7.93 33.00
C PHE A 127 -10.98 -6.74 32.05
N ILE A 128 -11.65 -6.76 30.89
CA ILE A 128 -11.57 -5.68 29.89
C ILE A 128 -12.12 -4.37 30.47
N ASN A 129 -13.24 -4.40 31.19
CA ASN A 129 -13.85 -3.20 31.74
C ASN A 129 -13.00 -2.57 32.85
N GLN A 130 -12.33 -3.38 33.68
CA GLN A 130 -11.41 -2.86 34.71
C GLN A 130 -10.16 -2.23 34.10
N LEU A 131 -9.57 -2.84 33.06
CA LEU A 131 -8.49 -2.21 32.31
C LEU A 131 -8.93 -0.92 31.62
N ALA A 132 -10.15 -0.88 31.06
CA ALA A 132 -10.70 0.33 30.46
C ALA A 132 -10.85 1.45 31.49
N LYS A 133 -11.41 1.15 32.67
CA LYS A 133 -11.53 2.09 33.78
C LYS A 133 -10.16 2.59 34.24
N LEU A 134 -9.18 1.70 34.40
CA LEU A 134 -7.80 2.07 34.72
C LEU A 134 -7.25 3.07 33.71
N CYS A 135 -7.34 2.80 32.41
CA CYS A 135 -6.82 3.68 31.38
C CYS A 135 -7.49 5.06 31.40
N THR A 136 -8.83 5.10 31.48
CA THR A 136 -9.60 6.35 31.50
C THR A 136 -9.33 7.19 32.74
N ASP A 137 -9.22 6.58 33.91
CA ASP A 137 -8.92 7.32 35.14
C ASP A 137 -7.45 7.79 35.17
N TRP A 138 -6.52 7.00 34.60
CA TRP A 138 -5.11 7.37 34.50
C TRP A 138 -4.88 8.55 33.54
N GLU A 139 -5.65 8.65 32.46
CA GLU A 139 -5.62 9.79 31.53
C GLU A 139 -5.83 11.13 32.23
N LYS A 140 -6.70 11.19 33.25
CA LYS A 140 -6.93 12.42 34.03
C LYS A 140 -5.63 12.97 34.66
N GLY A 141 -4.76 12.08 35.14
CA GLY A 141 -3.46 12.47 35.67
C GLY A 141 -2.48 12.90 34.58
N LEU A 142 -2.52 12.25 33.40
CA LEU A 142 -1.69 12.66 32.25
C LEU A 142 -2.11 14.04 31.73
N ASP A 143 -3.41 14.28 31.55
CA ASP A 143 -3.96 15.57 31.10
C ASP A 143 -3.59 16.72 32.03
N LEU A 144 -3.48 16.42 33.33
CA LEU A 144 -3.00 17.38 34.33
C LEU A 144 -1.50 17.65 34.16
N LEU A 145 -0.68 16.61 33.97
CA LEU A 145 0.75 16.78 33.76
C LEU A 145 1.07 17.50 32.44
N GLU A 146 0.29 17.33 31.37
CA GLU A 146 0.50 18.07 30.11
C GLU A 146 0.42 19.59 30.31
N LYS A 147 -0.30 20.06 31.32
CA LYS A 147 -0.41 21.48 31.69
C LYS A 147 0.72 21.96 32.62
N ALA A 148 1.57 21.06 33.10
CA ALA A 148 2.64 21.37 34.04
C ALA A 148 3.81 22.06 33.33
N PRO A 149 4.54 22.97 34.02
CA PRO A 149 5.72 23.63 33.46
C PRO A 149 6.77 22.61 33.03
N SER A 150 7.58 22.99 32.03
CA SER A 150 8.68 22.17 31.56
C SER A 150 9.82 22.21 32.56
N GLU A 151 9.89 21.20 33.41
CA GLU A 151 10.95 21.01 34.40
C GLU A 151 11.47 19.58 34.33
N PRO A 152 12.79 19.33 34.46
CA PRO A 152 13.36 18.00 34.22
C PRO A 152 12.68 16.84 34.96
N ARG A 153 12.29 17.05 36.23
CA ARG A 153 11.63 16.03 37.06
C ARG A 153 10.17 15.80 36.68
N LEU A 154 9.45 16.86 36.31
CA LEU A 154 8.08 16.75 35.81
C LEU A 154 8.06 16.05 34.45
N GLU A 155 9.04 16.34 33.59
CA GLU A 155 9.20 15.67 32.30
C GLU A 155 9.55 14.18 32.47
N GLU A 156 10.34 13.82 33.48
CA GLU A 156 10.55 12.40 33.84
C GLU A 156 9.25 11.73 34.31
N LEU A 157 8.50 12.38 35.20
CA LEU A 157 7.20 11.88 35.67
C LEU A 157 6.21 11.69 34.51
N LYS A 158 6.12 12.67 33.59
CA LYS A 158 5.31 12.59 32.36
C LYS A 158 5.69 11.37 31.53
N ARG A 159 6.99 11.18 31.23
CA ARG A 159 7.48 10.05 30.43
C ARG A 159 7.13 8.72 31.07
N VAL A 160 7.40 8.57 32.37
CA VAL A 160 7.17 7.32 33.11
C VAL A 160 5.67 7.02 33.24
N ALA A 161 4.85 8.02 33.57
CA ALA A 161 3.39 7.88 33.66
C ALA A 161 2.76 7.55 32.30
N ARG A 162 3.25 8.18 31.21
CA ARG A 162 2.77 7.91 29.86
C ARG A 162 3.17 6.51 29.41
N ALA A 163 4.39 6.07 29.69
CA ALA A 163 4.83 4.71 29.39
C ALA A 163 3.96 3.66 30.12
N ALA A 164 3.71 3.84 31.42
CA ALA A 164 2.82 2.96 32.18
C ALA A 164 1.41 2.89 31.57
N TRP A 165 0.84 4.06 31.22
CA TRP A 165 -0.45 4.12 30.53
C TRP A 165 -0.44 3.37 29.20
N ILE A 166 0.61 3.51 28.38
CA ILE A 166 0.72 2.78 27.11
C ILE A 166 0.70 1.25 27.36
N HIS A 167 1.38 0.75 28.39
CA HIS A 167 1.34 -0.68 28.72
C HIS A 167 -0.08 -1.14 29.10
N PHE A 168 -0.79 -0.37 29.94
CA PHE A 168 -2.16 -0.70 30.32
C PHE A 168 -3.13 -0.61 29.13
N LYS A 169 -3.01 0.45 28.33
CA LYS A 169 -3.86 0.68 27.16
C LYS A 169 -3.61 -0.38 26.09
N SER A 170 -2.35 -0.73 25.85
CA SER A 170 -2.02 -1.80 24.90
C SER A 170 -2.57 -3.15 25.37
N THR A 171 -2.50 -3.46 26.66
CA THR A 171 -3.12 -4.67 27.22
C THR A 171 -4.64 -4.69 27.00
N LEU A 172 -5.31 -3.56 27.25
CA LEU A 172 -6.74 -3.40 26.97
C LEU A 172 -7.06 -3.62 25.48
N LEU A 173 -6.29 -3.00 24.59
CA LEU A 173 -6.49 -3.10 23.15
C LEU A 173 -6.24 -4.52 22.64
N GLN A 174 -5.20 -5.20 23.13
CA GLN A 174 -4.92 -6.60 22.79
C GLN A 174 -6.02 -7.53 23.28
N ALA A 175 -6.56 -7.33 24.50
CA ALA A 175 -7.69 -8.11 24.98
C ALA A 175 -8.94 -7.92 24.11
N ARG A 176 -9.25 -6.66 23.74
CA ARG A 176 -10.35 -6.35 22.81
C ARG A 176 -10.11 -6.91 21.41
N TYR A 177 -8.87 -6.89 20.93
CA TYR A 177 -8.49 -7.44 19.65
C TYR A 177 -8.76 -8.94 19.60
N VAL A 178 -8.32 -9.70 20.61
CA VAL A 178 -8.57 -11.15 20.70
C VAL A 178 -10.07 -11.44 20.73
N GLN A 179 -10.83 -10.73 21.58
CA GLN A 179 -12.29 -10.86 21.64
C GLN A 179 -12.97 -10.59 20.29
N LEU A 180 -12.58 -9.51 19.60
CA LEU A 180 -13.16 -9.15 18.30
C LEU A 180 -12.75 -10.15 17.21
N ARG A 181 -11.47 -10.53 17.14
CA ARG A 181 -10.94 -11.47 16.16
C ARG A 181 -11.63 -12.83 16.27
N ASP A 182 -11.81 -13.33 17.49
CA ASP A 182 -12.40 -14.64 17.73
C ASP A 182 -13.93 -14.64 17.51
N ALA A 183 -14.54 -13.45 17.43
CA ALA A 183 -15.95 -13.25 17.09
C ALA A 183 -16.21 -12.96 15.60
N ILE A 184 -15.18 -12.92 14.76
CA ILE A 184 -15.33 -12.70 13.31
C ILE A 184 -16.10 -13.89 12.70
N PRO A 185 -17.19 -13.64 11.94
CA PRO A 185 -17.88 -14.69 11.21
C PRO A 185 -16.98 -15.42 10.22
N ASP A 186 -17.30 -16.67 9.91
CA ASP A 186 -16.56 -17.45 8.89
C ASP A 186 -16.55 -16.70 7.55
N GLU A 187 -15.39 -16.66 6.89
CA GLU A 187 -15.23 -16.04 5.57
C GLU A 187 -16.11 -16.70 4.49
N ALA A 188 -16.59 -17.93 4.72
CA ALA A 188 -17.57 -18.59 3.87
C ALA A 188 -18.95 -17.88 3.87
N ASP A 189 -19.32 -17.20 4.96
CA ASP A 189 -20.46 -16.29 5.00
C ASP A 189 -19.97 -14.86 4.75
N VAL A 190 -19.73 -14.55 3.48
CA VAL A 190 -19.17 -13.27 3.05
C VAL A 190 -20.03 -12.08 3.48
N GLU A 191 -21.36 -12.23 3.62
CA GLU A 191 -22.23 -11.13 4.05
C GLU A 191 -22.04 -10.83 5.54
N ALA A 192 -22.07 -11.87 6.38
CA ALA A 192 -21.82 -11.71 7.81
C ALA A 192 -20.39 -11.20 8.08
N TYR A 193 -19.39 -11.77 7.38
CA TYR A 193 -17.99 -11.34 7.50
C TYR A 193 -17.84 -9.88 7.08
N ASN A 194 -18.30 -9.48 5.89
CA ASN A 194 -18.19 -8.10 5.42
C ASN A 194 -18.97 -7.14 6.33
N GLY A 195 -20.16 -7.54 6.79
CA GLY A 195 -20.96 -6.79 7.75
C GLY A 195 -20.23 -6.56 9.07
N PHE A 196 -19.47 -7.55 9.55
CA PHE A 196 -18.62 -7.40 10.73
C PHE A 196 -17.45 -6.44 10.47
N ILE A 197 -16.67 -6.69 9.41
CA ILE A 197 -15.48 -5.90 9.05
C ILE A 197 -15.83 -4.43 8.81
N ARG A 198 -16.96 -4.14 8.16
CA ARG A 198 -17.42 -2.77 7.89
C ARG A 198 -17.82 -1.98 9.14
N LYS A 199 -18.06 -2.63 10.29
CA LYS A 199 -18.29 -1.92 11.57
C LYS A 199 -17.04 -1.17 12.06
N GLY A 200 -15.86 -1.51 11.56
CA GLY A 200 -14.62 -0.78 11.86
C GLY A 200 -14.02 -1.04 13.25
N LEU A 201 -14.69 -1.80 14.13
CA LEU A 201 -14.29 -1.96 15.53
C LEU A 201 -12.90 -2.59 15.69
N ILE A 202 -12.61 -3.66 14.95
CA ILE A 202 -11.30 -4.31 15.02
C ILE A 202 -10.21 -3.43 14.40
N GLN A 203 -10.52 -2.71 13.33
CA GLN A 203 -9.60 -1.77 12.70
C GLN A 203 -9.27 -0.59 13.61
N ASP A 204 -10.25 -0.05 14.35
CA ASP A 204 -10.03 1.00 15.35
C ASP A 204 -9.08 0.55 16.46
N VAL A 205 -9.21 -0.70 16.90
CA VAL A 205 -8.32 -1.29 17.91
C VAL A 205 -6.89 -1.45 17.34
N ILE A 206 -6.76 -1.97 16.13
CA ILE A 206 -5.45 -2.17 15.47
C ILE A 206 -4.75 -0.84 15.22
N ARG A 207 -5.47 0.19 14.76
CA ARG A 207 -4.92 1.54 14.55
C ARG A 207 -4.38 2.14 15.85
N GLN A 208 -5.19 2.15 16.91
CA GLN A 208 -4.78 2.64 18.22
C GLN A 208 -3.54 1.90 18.74
N GLU A 209 -3.50 0.58 18.58
CA GLU A 209 -2.35 -0.22 19.01
C GLU A 209 -1.06 0.14 18.23
N GLY A 210 -1.17 0.43 16.93
CA GLY A 210 -0.07 0.95 16.12
C GLY A 210 0.40 2.33 16.59
N ASP A 211 -0.54 3.22 16.91
CA ASP A 211 -0.24 4.56 17.45
C ASP A 211 0.48 4.47 18.81
N LEU A 212 0.07 3.53 19.67
CA LEU A 212 0.75 3.26 20.94
C LEU A 212 2.19 2.76 20.74
N ALA A 213 2.43 1.89 19.75
CA ALA A 213 3.76 1.41 19.43
C ALA A 213 4.68 2.56 18.98
N ALA A 214 4.18 3.44 18.10
CA ALA A 214 4.91 4.62 17.66
C ALA A 214 5.16 5.62 18.82
N ALA A 215 4.18 5.83 19.69
CA ALA A 215 4.32 6.69 20.87
C ALA A 215 5.33 6.13 21.88
N MET A 216 5.33 4.81 22.13
CA MET A 216 6.31 4.18 23.01
C MET A 216 7.72 4.31 22.46
N TRP A 217 7.90 4.12 21.15
CA TRP A 217 9.18 4.33 20.48
C TRP A 217 9.75 5.72 20.74
N GLN A 218 8.93 6.77 20.63
CA GLN A 218 9.36 8.14 20.91
C GLN A 218 9.75 8.36 22.38
N ILE A 219 9.12 7.64 23.31
CA ILE A 219 9.47 7.72 24.74
C ILE A 219 10.81 7.06 25.00
N ILE A 220 11.03 5.84 24.50
CA ILE A 220 12.27 5.10 24.78
C ILE A 220 13.52 5.73 24.15
N GLN A 221 13.34 6.49 23.07
CA GLN A 221 14.39 7.33 22.48
C GLN A 221 14.88 8.42 23.44
N LYS A 222 14.00 8.90 24.32
CA LYS A 222 14.32 9.92 25.33
C LYS A 222 14.73 9.30 26.67
N ASP A 223 14.35 8.05 26.92
CA ASP A 223 14.60 7.35 28.18
C ASP A 223 14.73 5.83 27.95
N SER A 224 15.96 5.40 27.68
CA SER A 224 16.29 3.99 27.39
C SER A 224 16.13 3.05 28.58
N ARG A 225 15.85 3.58 29.79
CA ARG A 225 15.54 2.76 30.97
C ARG A 225 14.19 2.06 30.82
N ILE A 226 13.29 2.60 30.00
CA ILE A 226 11.97 2.03 29.72
C ILE A 226 12.11 0.90 28.69
N GLY A 227 11.66 -0.31 29.04
CA GLY A 227 11.80 -1.51 28.20
C GLY A 227 13.01 -2.39 28.53
N PHE A 228 13.80 -2.02 29.55
CA PHE A 228 14.82 -2.89 30.14
C PHE A 228 14.25 -3.65 31.34
N GLU A 229 14.37 -4.97 31.33
CA GLU A 229 14.07 -5.82 32.49
C GLU A 229 15.34 -6.60 32.88
N ALA A 230 15.67 -6.62 34.17
CA ALA A 230 16.98 -7.08 34.62
C ALA A 230 17.14 -8.60 34.57
N SER A 231 16.05 -9.36 34.60
CA SER A 231 16.03 -10.83 34.60
C SER A 231 15.99 -11.41 33.18
N ASN A 232 15.43 -10.68 32.22
CA ASN A 232 15.11 -11.10 30.85
C ASN A 232 15.72 -10.20 29.75
N HIS A 233 16.52 -9.19 30.13
CA HIS A 233 17.18 -8.21 29.26
C HIS A 233 16.22 -7.23 28.55
N TYR A 234 16.70 -6.52 27.51
CA TYR A 234 15.91 -5.54 26.77
C TYR A 234 14.79 -6.22 25.98
N TYR A 235 13.55 -5.88 26.33
CA TYR A 235 12.37 -6.23 25.56
C TYR A 235 12.19 -5.28 24.37
N TYR A 236 12.55 -4.01 24.53
CA TYR A 236 12.30 -2.99 23.52
C TYR A 236 13.54 -2.68 22.69
N THR A 237 13.41 -2.94 21.39
CA THR A 237 14.37 -2.53 20.36
C THR A 237 13.66 -1.71 19.29
N GLU A 238 14.42 -0.99 18.47
CA GLU A 238 13.88 -0.32 17.28
C GLU A 238 13.09 -1.28 16.38
N SER A 239 13.65 -2.47 16.16
CA SER A 239 13.03 -3.50 15.33
C SER A 239 11.69 -3.95 15.88
N SER A 240 11.55 -4.08 17.20
CA SER A 240 10.30 -4.53 17.84
C SER A 240 9.13 -3.57 17.55
N PHE A 241 9.36 -2.26 17.61
CA PHE A 241 8.30 -1.28 17.31
C PHE A 241 8.04 -1.14 15.81
N LYS A 242 9.08 -1.20 14.96
CA LYS A 242 8.90 -1.25 13.50
C LYS A 242 8.07 -2.46 13.10
N GLU A 243 8.39 -3.63 13.66
CA GLU A 243 7.66 -4.87 13.40
C GLU A 243 6.21 -4.76 13.84
N LYS A 244 5.93 -4.17 15.02
CA LYS A 244 4.54 -3.92 15.44
C LYS A 244 3.79 -3.00 14.49
N VAL A 245 4.38 -1.89 14.05
CA VAL A 245 3.73 -0.95 13.12
C VAL A 245 3.47 -1.62 11.76
N LEU A 246 4.42 -2.42 11.27
CA LEU A 246 4.21 -3.22 10.05
C LEU A 246 3.13 -4.28 10.25
N ASN A 247 3.10 -4.93 11.42
CA ASN A 247 2.08 -5.91 11.78
C ASN A 247 0.68 -5.27 11.77
N THR A 248 0.50 -4.10 12.37
CA THR A 248 -0.82 -3.42 12.38
C THR A 248 -1.23 -2.98 10.97
N GLN A 249 -0.30 -2.44 10.16
CA GLN A 249 -0.57 -2.08 8.76
C GLN A 249 -0.96 -3.31 7.92
N TYR A 250 -0.23 -4.42 8.06
CA TYR A 250 -0.54 -5.66 7.37
C TYR A 250 -1.94 -6.17 7.74
N LEU A 251 -2.28 -6.15 9.04
CA LEU A 251 -3.60 -6.58 9.49
C LEU A 251 -4.73 -5.70 8.93
N LEU A 252 -4.52 -4.37 8.86
CA LEU A 252 -5.52 -3.43 8.35
C LEU A 252 -5.75 -3.58 6.84
N HIS A 253 -4.67 -3.70 6.06
CA HIS A 253 -4.76 -3.60 4.60
C HIS A 253 -4.79 -4.95 3.88
N GLN A 254 -4.48 -6.06 4.57
CA GLN A 254 -4.38 -7.38 3.93
C GLN A 254 -5.26 -8.44 4.61
N ILE A 255 -5.45 -8.37 5.93
CA ILE A 255 -6.19 -9.40 6.68
C ILE A 255 -7.64 -9.02 6.93
N PHE A 256 -7.88 -7.90 7.61
CA PHE A 256 -9.21 -7.45 8.04
C PHE A 256 -9.80 -6.46 7.05
N VAL A 257 -9.75 -6.85 5.77
CA VAL A 257 -10.39 -6.16 4.66
C VAL A 257 -11.66 -6.89 4.24
N PRO A 258 -12.67 -6.17 3.71
CA PRO A 258 -13.83 -6.80 3.09
C PRO A 258 -13.42 -7.74 1.94
N ILE A 259 -14.16 -8.84 1.81
CA ILE A 259 -14.07 -9.73 0.65
C ILE A 259 -14.87 -9.11 -0.49
N VAL A 260 -14.20 -8.90 -1.63
CA VAL A 260 -14.80 -8.43 -2.87
C VAL A 260 -15.55 -9.57 -3.55
N ARG A 261 -16.84 -9.38 -3.80
CA ARG A 261 -17.68 -10.28 -4.58
C ARG A 261 -17.69 -9.91 -6.05
N GLN A 262 -18.12 -10.85 -6.90
CA GLN A 262 -18.38 -10.59 -8.31
C GLN A 262 -19.30 -9.35 -8.50
N ALA A 263 -20.39 -9.26 -7.72
CA ALA A 263 -21.35 -8.16 -7.80
C ALA A 263 -20.75 -6.78 -7.48
N ASP A 264 -19.76 -6.71 -6.59
CA ASP A 264 -19.07 -5.45 -6.27
C ASP A 264 -18.27 -4.95 -7.49
N ILE A 265 -17.58 -5.86 -8.18
CA ILE A 265 -16.83 -5.56 -9.39
C ILE A 265 -17.79 -5.16 -10.53
N GLU A 266 -18.90 -5.88 -10.71
CA GLU A 266 -19.93 -5.52 -11.69
C GLU A 266 -20.48 -4.11 -11.47
N ALA A 267 -20.77 -3.75 -10.21
CA ALA A 267 -21.24 -2.41 -9.85
C ALA A 267 -20.20 -1.34 -10.22
N SER A 268 -18.93 -1.55 -9.86
CA SER A 268 -17.84 -0.64 -10.23
C SER A 268 -17.69 -0.51 -11.75
N LEU A 269 -17.75 -1.61 -12.51
CA LEU A 269 -17.67 -1.58 -13.98
C LEU A 269 -18.84 -0.80 -14.61
N ARG A 270 -20.06 -0.99 -14.10
CA ARG A 270 -21.24 -0.23 -14.55
C ARG A 270 -21.12 1.25 -14.21
N GLN A 271 -20.55 1.60 -13.05
CA GLN A 271 -20.29 3.00 -12.67
C GLN A 271 -19.26 3.68 -13.57
N LEU A 272 -18.25 2.94 -14.06
CA LEU A 272 -17.34 3.41 -15.11
C LEU A 272 -18.04 3.58 -16.47
N GLY A 273 -19.27 3.09 -16.60
CA GLY A 273 -20.05 3.11 -17.84
C GLY A 273 -19.55 2.11 -18.88
N ILE A 274 -19.01 0.98 -18.42
CA ILE A 274 -18.92 -0.23 -19.23
C ILE A 274 -20.35 -0.75 -19.47
N LYS A 275 -20.63 -1.12 -20.71
CA LYS A 275 -21.95 -1.53 -21.18
C LYS A 275 -21.86 -2.87 -21.91
N ALA A 276 -23.00 -3.53 -22.05
CA ALA A 276 -23.10 -4.70 -22.89
C ALA A 276 -22.69 -4.37 -24.33
N GLY A 277 -21.94 -5.27 -24.98
CA GLY A 277 -21.41 -5.07 -26.33
C GLY A 277 -20.07 -4.34 -26.43
N ASP A 278 -19.54 -3.78 -25.33
CA ASP A 278 -18.23 -3.13 -25.35
C ASP A 278 -17.08 -4.13 -25.63
N ILE A 279 -15.99 -3.61 -26.19
CA ILE A 279 -14.68 -4.28 -26.21
C ILE A 279 -13.84 -3.66 -25.11
N VAL A 280 -13.38 -4.46 -24.15
CA VAL A 280 -12.62 -3.96 -23.00
C VAL A 280 -11.28 -4.66 -22.90
N LEU A 281 -10.21 -3.87 -23.03
CA LEU A 281 -8.85 -4.27 -22.69
C LEU A 281 -8.60 -4.02 -21.20
N VAL A 282 -8.08 -5.01 -20.49
CA VAL A 282 -7.84 -4.91 -19.05
C VAL A 282 -6.35 -5.02 -18.71
N HIS A 283 -5.84 -3.99 -18.04
CA HIS A 283 -4.59 -4.05 -17.26
C HIS A 283 -4.96 -4.22 -15.78
N SER A 284 -4.30 -5.13 -15.05
CA SER A 284 -4.78 -5.48 -13.70
C SER A 284 -3.68 -5.82 -12.71
N SER A 285 -3.99 -5.58 -11.43
CA SER A 285 -3.28 -6.12 -10.27
C SER A 285 -4.29 -6.83 -9.37
N LEU A 286 -4.37 -8.17 -9.43
CA LEU A 286 -5.36 -8.92 -8.65
C LEU A 286 -5.20 -8.68 -7.13
N SER A 287 -3.96 -8.54 -6.65
CA SER A 287 -3.67 -8.30 -5.24
C SER A 287 -4.18 -6.95 -4.73
N SER A 288 -4.35 -5.97 -5.61
CA SER A 288 -4.87 -4.64 -5.21
C SER A 288 -6.33 -4.67 -4.73
N LEU A 289 -7.11 -5.65 -5.19
CA LEU A 289 -8.50 -5.84 -4.75
C LEU A 289 -8.61 -6.40 -3.33
N GLY A 290 -7.49 -6.85 -2.75
CA GLY A 290 -7.47 -7.58 -1.49
C GLY A 290 -8.03 -8.99 -1.65
N LYS A 291 -8.93 -9.39 -0.76
CA LYS A 291 -9.58 -10.71 -0.83
C LYS A 291 -10.70 -10.68 -1.87
N VAL A 292 -10.62 -11.55 -2.88
CA VAL A 292 -11.67 -11.71 -3.90
C VAL A 292 -12.29 -13.10 -3.76
N GLU A 293 -13.61 -13.16 -3.59
CA GLU A 293 -14.36 -14.42 -3.58
C GLU A 293 -14.09 -15.17 -4.89
N HIS A 294 -13.65 -16.44 -4.83
CA HIS A 294 -13.20 -17.23 -5.99
C HIS A 294 -12.07 -16.61 -6.86
N GLY A 295 -11.36 -15.60 -6.36
CA GLY A 295 -10.16 -15.05 -6.98
C GLY A 295 -10.37 -14.54 -8.42
N ALA A 296 -9.46 -14.94 -9.32
CA ALA A 296 -9.46 -14.52 -10.73
C ALA A 296 -10.76 -14.86 -11.47
N GLN A 297 -11.44 -15.95 -11.09
CA GLN A 297 -12.70 -16.37 -11.71
C GLN A 297 -13.78 -15.30 -11.57
N SER A 298 -13.98 -14.75 -10.37
CA SER A 298 -15.01 -13.72 -10.13
C SER A 298 -14.70 -12.42 -10.84
N VAL A 299 -13.42 -12.06 -10.99
CA VAL A 299 -13.04 -10.87 -11.76
C VAL A 299 -13.45 -11.04 -13.23
N ILE A 300 -13.08 -12.16 -13.86
CA ILE A 300 -13.43 -12.44 -15.26
C ILE A 300 -14.94 -12.54 -15.43
N ALA A 301 -15.62 -13.27 -14.54
CA ALA A 301 -17.07 -13.42 -14.57
C ALA A 301 -17.80 -12.08 -14.44
N ALA A 302 -17.31 -11.16 -13.60
CA ALA A 302 -17.87 -9.82 -13.48
C ALA A 302 -17.75 -9.01 -14.79
N PHE A 303 -16.59 -9.02 -15.43
CA PHE A 303 -16.43 -8.38 -16.75
C PHE A 303 -17.39 -8.99 -17.77
N GLU A 304 -17.46 -10.32 -17.86
CA GLU A 304 -18.32 -10.99 -18.84
C GLU A 304 -19.82 -10.78 -18.59
N ALA A 305 -20.24 -10.74 -17.33
CA ALA A 305 -21.61 -10.43 -16.95
C ALA A 305 -22.02 -9.00 -17.36
N VAL A 306 -21.11 -8.02 -17.25
CA VAL A 306 -21.38 -6.64 -17.68
C VAL A 306 -21.34 -6.50 -19.20
N LEU A 307 -20.40 -7.18 -19.87
CA LEU A 307 -20.20 -7.14 -21.31
C LEU A 307 -21.28 -7.90 -22.09
N GLY A 308 -21.87 -8.94 -21.50
CA GLY A 308 -22.86 -9.78 -22.15
C GLY A 308 -22.32 -10.55 -23.36
N GLN A 309 -23.21 -11.22 -24.10
CA GLN A 309 -22.83 -12.08 -25.23
C GLN A 309 -22.23 -11.32 -26.42
N GLU A 310 -22.62 -10.05 -26.59
CA GLU A 310 -22.14 -9.20 -27.69
C GLU A 310 -20.81 -8.50 -27.37
N GLY A 311 -20.37 -8.51 -26.10
CA GLY A 311 -19.12 -7.87 -25.70
C GLY A 311 -17.89 -8.73 -25.96
N THR A 312 -16.71 -8.15 -25.75
CA THR A 312 -15.42 -8.85 -25.88
C THR A 312 -14.45 -8.39 -24.81
N LEU A 313 -13.97 -9.34 -24.00
CA LEU A 313 -12.96 -9.13 -22.98
C LEU A 313 -11.58 -9.43 -23.55
N VAL A 314 -10.62 -8.53 -23.33
CA VAL A 314 -9.27 -8.59 -23.88
C VAL A 314 -8.25 -8.37 -22.76
N PHE A 315 -7.18 -9.15 -22.77
CA PHE A 315 -6.02 -8.96 -21.90
C PHE A 315 -4.73 -8.93 -22.74
N PRO A 316 -3.76 -8.07 -22.40
CA PRO A 316 -2.41 -8.22 -22.94
C PRO A 316 -1.81 -9.52 -22.40
N THR A 317 -1.13 -10.28 -23.26
CA THR A 317 -0.46 -11.54 -22.89
C THR A 317 1.02 -11.46 -23.22
N LEU A 318 1.66 -10.39 -22.76
CA LEU A 318 3.06 -10.09 -23.07
C LEU A 318 4.00 -11.11 -22.41
N CYS A 319 5.17 -11.29 -23.01
CA CYS A 319 6.24 -12.17 -22.54
C CYS A 319 7.53 -11.35 -22.37
N GLN A 320 7.73 -10.73 -21.21
CA GLN A 320 8.78 -9.75 -20.95
C GLN A 320 10.00 -10.30 -20.19
N ASN A 321 9.91 -11.46 -19.53
CA ASN A 321 11.00 -11.99 -18.70
C ASN A 321 12.29 -12.34 -19.50
N ASP A 322 12.17 -12.66 -20.79
CA ASP A 322 13.29 -12.89 -21.71
C ASP A 322 13.07 -12.04 -22.98
N PHE A 323 12.97 -10.72 -22.77
CA PHE A 323 12.50 -9.81 -23.80
C PHE A 323 13.40 -9.84 -25.05
N THR A 324 14.72 -9.90 -24.90
CA THR A 324 15.69 -9.88 -26.01
C THR A 324 15.55 -11.08 -26.95
N ARG A 325 15.06 -12.22 -26.44
CA ARG A 325 14.84 -13.45 -27.21
C ARG A 325 13.37 -13.74 -27.46
N SER A 326 12.50 -12.72 -27.34
CA SER A 326 11.05 -12.89 -27.47
C SER A 326 10.66 -13.57 -28.77
N TYR A 327 11.22 -13.12 -29.91
CA TYR A 327 10.92 -13.69 -31.24
C TYR A 327 11.49 -15.09 -31.43
N GLU A 328 12.66 -15.40 -30.88
CA GLU A 328 13.28 -16.73 -30.97
C GLU A 328 12.49 -17.79 -30.19
N THR A 329 11.97 -17.40 -29.04
CA THR A 329 11.33 -18.31 -28.08
C THR A 329 9.80 -18.30 -28.17
N TRP A 330 9.24 -17.54 -29.12
CA TRP A 330 7.80 -17.35 -29.25
C TRP A 330 7.10 -18.61 -29.73
N HIS A 331 5.96 -18.89 -29.11
CA HIS A 331 4.98 -19.88 -29.52
C HIS A 331 3.64 -19.50 -28.88
N LEU A 332 2.52 -19.88 -29.50
CA LEU A 332 1.19 -19.43 -29.09
C LEU A 332 0.83 -19.81 -27.64
N ASP A 333 1.40 -20.90 -27.13
CA ASP A 333 1.17 -21.39 -25.76
C ASP A 333 2.07 -20.78 -24.68
N LYS A 334 3.05 -19.92 -25.05
CA LYS A 334 4.03 -19.33 -24.13
C LYS A 334 3.34 -18.57 -22.99
N PRO A 335 3.64 -18.82 -21.70
CA PRO A 335 2.96 -18.15 -20.58
C PRO A 335 3.06 -16.61 -20.64
N SER A 336 1.96 -15.94 -20.30
CA SER A 336 1.96 -14.49 -20.05
C SER A 336 2.63 -14.20 -18.72
N ASP A 337 3.49 -13.18 -18.65
CA ASP A 337 4.19 -12.77 -17.43
C ASP A 337 3.79 -11.37 -16.92
N VAL A 338 2.76 -10.76 -17.50
CA VAL A 338 2.23 -9.44 -17.12
C VAL A 338 1.04 -9.50 -16.15
N GLY A 339 1.05 -10.49 -15.26
CA GLY A 339 0.12 -10.63 -14.14
C GLY A 339 -0.72 -11.90 -14.19
N TYR A 340 -1.03 -12.46 -13.01
CA TYR A 340 -1.72 -13.75 -12.86
C TYR A 340 -3.05 -13.83 -13.62
N LEU A 341 -3.82 -12.74 -13.62
CA LEU A 341 -5.13 -12.70 -14.27
C LEU A 341 -5.03 -12.91 -15.80
N THR A 342 -3.95 -12.43 -16.42
CA THR A 342 -3.73 -12.55 -17.88
C THR A 342 -3.47 -14.01 -18.28
N GLU A 343 -2.66 -14.73 -17.51
CA GLU A 343 -2.35 -16.14 -17.76
C GLU A 343 -3.52 -17.06 -17.40
N TYR A 344 -4.22 -16.75 -16.30
CA TYR A 344 -5.46 -17.44 -15.95
C TYR A 344 -6.49 -17.31 -17.07
N PHE A 345 -6.73 -16.08 -17.55
CA PHE A 345 -7.67 -15.81 -18.64
C PHE A 345 -7.26 -16.55 -19.91
N ARG A 346 -6.00 -16.44 -20.36
CA ARG A 346 -5.50 -17.07 -21.60
C ARG A 346 -5.75 -18.58 -21.67
N LYS A 347 -5.73 -19.28 -20.53
CA LYS A 347 -5.93 -20.73 -20.44
C LYS A 347 -7.40 -21.16 -20.42
N LEU A 348 -8.35 -20.23 -20.33
CA LEU A 348 -9.76 -20.59 -20.31
C LEU A 348 -10.22 -21.09 -21.69
N PRO A 349 -11.22 -21.99 -21.75
CA PRO A 349 -11.84 -22.38 -23.00
C PRO A 349 -12.38 -21.19 -23.78
N ASN A 350 -12.33 -21.31 -25.11
CA ASN A 350 -12.83 -20.31 -26.08
C ASN A 350 -12.15 -18.94 -26.00
N VAL A 351 -10.90 -18.90 -25.50
CA VAL A 351 -10.04 -17.72 -25.56
C VAL A 351 -9.12 -17.86 -26.77
N TYR A 352 -9.10 -16.83 -27.61
CA TYR A 352 -8.18 -16.73 -28.74
C TYR A 352 -6.98 -15.89 -28.33
N ARG A 353 -5.80 -16.22 -28.84
CA ARG A 353 -4.59 -15.40 -28.66
C ARG A 353 -4.03 -14.98 -30.01
N SER A 354 -3.56 -13.74 -30.10
CA SER A 354 -2.89 -13.24 -31.30
C SER A 354 -1.45 -13.73 -31.38
N ASP A 355 -1.01 -14.03 -32.60
CA ASP A 355 0.31 -14.61 -32.87
C ASP A 355 1.38 -13.51 -33.07
N GLN A 356 1.94 -12.99 -31.97
CA GLN A 356 3.02 -12.00 -32.02
C GLN A 356 3.87 -12.03 -30.73
N ALA A 357 5.20 -12.04 -30.91
CA ALA A 357 6.19 -12.35 -29.88
C ALA A 357 6.25 -11.41 -28.66
N THR A 358 6.01 -10.11 -28.83
CA THR A 358 6.25 -9.08 -27.82
C THR A 358 4.96 -8.49 -27.25
N HIS A 359 3.89 -8.45 -28.04
CA HIS A 359 2.68 -7.66 -27.89
C HIS A 359 1.39 -8.44 -28.19
N SER A 360 1.42 -9.77 -28.05
CA SER A 360 0.20 -10.59 -28.16
C SER A 360 -0.88 -10.18 -27.16
N VAL A 361 -2.14 -10.43 -27.55
CA VAL A 361 -3.32 -10.26 -26.69
C VAL A 361 -4.14 -11.54 -26.71
N ALA A 362 -4.81 -11.83 -25.60
CA ALA A 362 -5.84 -12.84 -25.51
C ALA A 362 -7.23 -12.17 -25.48
N ALA A 363 -8.20 -12.74 -26.17
CA ALA A 363 -9.56 -12.22 -26.23
C ALA A 363 -10.62 -13.34 -26.15
N ARG A 364 -11.75 -13.02 -25.53
CA ARG A 364 -12.96 -13.88 -25.49
C ARG A 364 -14.21 -13.05 -25.64
N GLY A 365 -15.14 -13.53 -26.46
CA GLY A 365 -16.40 -12.84 -26.78
C GLY A 365 -16.60 -12.64 -28.28
N ARG A 366 -17.61 -11.84 -28.64
CA ARG A 366 -18.16 -11.74 -30.00
C ARG A 366 -17.15 -11.43 -31.10
N ARG A 367 -16.13 -10.63 -30.79
CA ARG A 367 -15.09 -10.16 -31.72
C ARG A 367 -13.71 -10.74 -31.44
N ALA A 368 -13.60 -11.73 -30.56
CA ALA A 368 -12.31 -12.28 -30.14
C ALA A 368 -11.46 -12.76 -31.33
N TYR A 369 -12.03 -13.62 -32.19
CA TYR A 369 -11.34 -14.13 -33.38
C TYR A 369 -10.89 -13.01 -34.32
N GLU A 370 -11.77 -12.04 -34.59
CA GLU A 370 -11.50 -10.89 -35.45
C GLU A 370 -10.33 -10.05 -34.91
N LEU A 371 -10.32 -9.77 -33.61
CA LEU A 371 -9.25 -9.01 -32.96
C LEU A 371 -7.91 -9.73 -33.03
N THR A 372 -7.88 -11.04 -32.78
CA THR A 372 -6.63 -11.78 -32.60
C THR A 372 -6.03 -12.35 -33.88
N THR A 373 -6.83 -12.58 -34.93
CA THR A 373 -6.35 -13.20 -36.16
C THR A 373 -5.51 -12.24 -37.02
N GLY A 374 -4.49 -12.75 -37.71
CA GLY A 374 -3.70 -11.96 -38.68
C GLY A 374 -2.91 -10.80 -38.06
N HIS A 375 -2.45 -10.91 -36.81
CA HIS A 375 -1.72 -9.85 -36.10
C HIS A 375 -0.59 -9.25 -36.97
N THR A 376 0.19 -10.10 -37.64
CA THR A 376 1.35 -9.71 -38.45
C THR A 376 1.05 -9.58 -39.96
N ALA A 377 -0.22 -9.65 -40.37
CA ALA A 377 -0.60 -9.82 -41.77
C ALA A 377 -0.40 -8.57 -42.65
N PHE A 378 -0.51 -7.35 -42.11
CA PHE A 378 -0.48 -6.13 -42.92
C PHE A 378 -0.04 -4.87 -42.17
N GLY A 379 0.60 -3.97 -42.92
CA GLY A 379 0.92 -2.60 -42.51
C GLY A 379 1.95 -2.56 -41.39
N PRO A 380 3.20 -2.99 -41.64
CA PRO A 380 4.26 -2.85 -40.66
C PRO A 380 4.36 -1.39 -40.22
N ARG A 381 4.62 -1.19 -38.93
CA ARG A 381 4.93 0.10 -38.34
C ARG A 381 6.21 -0.06 -37.55
N TYR A 382 7.17 0.81 -37.78
CA TYR A 382 8.52 0.65 -37.26
C TYR A 382 8.61 1.10 -35.81
N GLY A 383 9.29 0.31 -34.98
CA GLY A 383 9.52 0.66 -33.58
C GLY A 383 10.25 -0.42 -32.79
N ILE A 384 10.48 -0.11 -31.52
CA ILE A 384 11.36 -0.86 -30.60
C ILE A 384 10.91 -2.30 -30.35
N PHE A 385 9.62 -2.59 -30.49
CA PHE A 385 9.05 -3.90 -30.20
C PHE A 385 8.89 -4.79 -31.45
N GLY A 386 9.45 -4.33 -32.58
CA GLY A 386 9.40 -4.98 -33.89
C GLY A 386 8.30 -4.40 -34.78
N ASP A 387 8.48 -4.60 -36.09
CA ASP A 387 7.70 -3.93 -37.14
C ASP A 387 6.21 -4.31 -37.18
N TYR A 388 5.85 -5.42 -36.53
CA TYR A 388 4.50 -5.97 -36.58
C TYR A 388 3.75 -5.92 -35.25
N ALA A 389 4.37 -5.42 -34.17
CA ALA A 389 3.76 -5.38 -32.84
C ALA A 389 2.50 -4.48 -32.79
N PHE A 390 2.54 -3.34 -33.48
CA PHE A 390 1.45 -2.36 -33.54
C PHE A 390 1.08 -2.05 -35.00
N SER A 391 1.18 -3.05 -35.87
CA SER A 391 0.85 -2.96 -37.30
C SER A 391 -0.62 -2.59 -37.55
N ARG A 392 -0.95 -2.27 -38.81
CA ARG A 392 -2.34 -1.96 -39.21
C ARG A 392 -3.29 -3.16 -39.08
N SER A 393 -2.76 -4.39 -39.06
CA SER A 393 -3.53 -5.60 -38.76
C SER A 393 -3.46 -6.03 -37.29
N SER A 394 -2.73 -5.31 -36.44
CA SER A 394 -2.58 -5.67 -35.03
C SER A 394 -3.91 -5.56 -34.28
N PRO A 395 -4.10 -6.35 -33.20
CA PRO A 395 -5.23 -6.18 -32.28
C PRO A 395 -5.33 -4.76 -31.72
N TRP A 396 -4.20 -4.07 -31.55
CA TRP A 396 -4.13 -2.70 -31.08
C TRP A 396 -4.78 -1.72 -32.06
N GLN A 397 -4.47 -1.83 -33.36
CA GLN A 397 -5.16 -1.05 -34.39
C GLN A 397 -6.66 -1.37 -34.41
N LYS A 398 -7.03 -2.66 -34.38
CA LYS A 398 -8.44 -3.06 -34.44
C LYS A 398 -9.24 -2.56 -33.23
N MET A 399 -8.66 -2.58 -32.04
CA MET A 399 -9.29 -2.02 -30.82
C MET A 399 -9.48 -0.51 -30.94
N TYR A 400 -8.51 0.22 -31.52
CA TYR A 400 -8.68 1.64 -31.83
C TYR A 400 -9.80 1.86 -32.85
N ASP A 401 -9.81 1.12 -33.96
CA ASP A 401 -10.82 1.26 -35.01
C ASP A 401 -12.23 0.99 -34.49
N GLN A 402 -12.36 0.03 -33.56
CA GLN A 402 -13.63 -0.40 -32.99
C GLN A 402 -14.02 0.33 -31.70
N ASN A 403 -13.31 1.42 -31.37
CA ASN A 403 -13.63 2.27 -30.23
C ASN A 403 -13.68 1.52 -28.88
N ALA A 404 -12.72 0.62 -28.67
CA ALA A 404 -12.60 -0.15 -27.43
C ALA A 404 -12.36 0.75 -26.21
N LYS A 405 -12.50 0.18 -25.02
CA LYS A 405 -12.17 0.82 -23.74
C LYS A 405 -10.98 0.12 -23.10
N VAL A 406 -10.15 0.87 -22.39
CA VAL A 406 -9.09 0.32 -21.54
C VAL A 406 -9.49 0.51 -20.08
N VAL A 407 -9.49 -0.59 -19.33
CA VAL A 407 -9.72 -0.59 -17.89
C VAL A 407 -8.43 -0.92 -17.17
N PHE A 408 -8.07 -0.07 -16.20
CA PHE A 408 -6.94 -0.28 -15.30
C PHE A 408 -7.47 -0.67 -13.92
N LEU A 409 -7.45 -1.96 -13.62
CA LEU A 409 -7.93 -2.55 -12.37
C LEU A 409 -6.81 -2.55 -11.33
N GLY A 410 -6.78 -1.53 -10.47
CA GLY A 410 -5.82 -1.41 -9.38
C GLY A 410 -4.38 -1.16 -9.84
N VAL A 411 -4.22 -0.59 -11.03
CA VAL A 411 -2.95 -0.13 -11.59
C VAL A 411 -3.16 1.24 -12.23
N SER A 412 -2.09 2.03 -12.35
CA SER A 412 -2.12 3.28 -13.13
C SER A 412 -1.86 2.99 -14.62
N MET A 413 -2.00 4.02 -15.46
CA MET A 413 -1.60 3.99 -16.86
C MET A 413 -0.10 3.78 -17.06
N ARG A 414 0.72 3.77 -15.99
CA ARG A 414 2.10 3.26 -16.06
C ARG A 414 2.18 1.83 -16.63
N LYS A 415 1.10 1.05 -16.51
CA LYS A 415 0.96 -0.30 -17.09
C LYS A 415 0.24 -0.31 -18.44
N ASN A 416 -0.07 0.84 -19.03
CA ASN A 416 -0.79 0.98 -20.28
C ASN A 416 0.07 0.56 -21.47
N THR A 417 -0.13 -0.65 -21.98
CA THR A 417 0.56 -1.10 -23.20
C THR A 417 0.05 -0.36 -24.44
N PHE A 418 -1.21 0.11 -24.44
CA PHE A 418 -1.81 0.82 -25.57
C PHE A 418 -1.07 2.13 -25.88
N LYS A 419 -0.32 2.71 -24.94
CA LYS A 419 0.48 3.92 -25.21
C LYS A 419 1.49 3.69 -26.34
N HIS A 420 2.07 2.49 -26.44
CA HIS A 420 3.08 2.18 -27.43
C HIS A 420 2.50 2.14 -28.85
N PHE A 421 1.20 1.90 -28.98
CA PHE A 421 0.49 2.10 -30.25
C PHE A 421 0.63 3.55 -30.74
N MET A 422 0.49 4.53 -29.84
CA MET A 422 0.64 5.95 -30.20
C MET A 422 2.08 6.29 -30.62
N GLU A 423 3.08 5.72 -29.94
CA GLU A 423 4.49 5.86 -30.32
C GLU A 423 4.73 5.36 -31.75
N TYR A 424 4.12 4.23 -32.12
CA TYR A 424 4.18 3.68 -33.48
C TYR A 424 3.41 4.54 -34.51
N ILE A 425 2.29 5.16 -34.13
CA ILE A 425 1.55 6.07 -35.01
C ILE A 425 2.39 7.32 -35.31
N VAL A 426 3.07 7.89 -34.32
CA VAL A 426 3.96 9.06 -34.50
C VAL A 426 5.05 8.76 -35.53
N VAL A 427 5.68 7.59 -35.44
CA VAL A 427 6.69 7.15 -36.43
C VAL A 427 6.08 6.96 -37.81
N ASP A 428 4.97 6.22 -37.90
CA ASP A 428 4.29 5.89 -39.16
C ASP A 428 3.85 7.17 -39.90
N GLU A 429 3.24 8.13 -39.20
CA GLU A 429 2.80 9.40 -39.78
C GLU A 429 3.95 10.31 -40.20
N ALA A 430 5.02 10.39 -39.41
CA ALA A 430 6.19 11.19 -39.77
C ALA A 430 6.85 10.65 -41.05
N LEU A 431 7.04 9.33 -41.15
CA LEU A 431 7.64 8.69 -42.32
C LEU A 431 6.73 8.74 -43.56
N ALA A 432 5.42 8.62 -43.39
CA ALA A 432 4.45 8.65 -44.48
C ALA A 432 4.40 10.00 -45.22
N LYS A 433 4.76 11.11 -44.55
CA LYS A 433 4.78 12.46 -45.14
C LYS A 433 6.02 12.71 -46.01
N ILE A 434 7.10 11.96 -45.81
CA ILE A 434 8.35 12.14 -46.55
C ILE A 434 8.20 11.51 -47.94
N SER A 435 8.28 12.30 -49.00
CA SER A 435 8.14 11.81 -50.38
C SER A 435 9.42 11.20 -50.95
N ASN A 436 10.60 11.69 -50.54
CA ASN A 436 11.89 11.16 -50.98
C ASN A 436 12.19 9.81 -50.30
N PRO A 437 12.37 8.71 -51.05
CA PRO A 437 12.67 7.39 -50.48
C PRO A 437 13.97 7.33 -49.67
N GLU A 438 15.02 8.03 -50.10
CA GLU A 438 16.33 8.00 -49.42
C GLU A 438 16.26 8.66 -48.05
N ASP A 439 15.58 9.81 -47.96
CA ASP A 439 15.34 10.49 -46.69
C ASP A 439 14.47 9.65 -45.74
N ARG A 440 13.43 9.03 -46.30
CA ARG A 440 12.53 8.15 -45.54
C ARG A 440 13.28 6.96 -44.96
N ASP A 441 14.12 6.28 -45.75
CA ASP A 441 14.91 5.13 -45.29
C ASP A 441 15.98 5.54 -44.28
N ARG A 442 16.65 6.68 -44.49
CA ARG A 442 17.61 7.25 -43.54
C ARG A 442 16.97 7.49 -42.17
N LEU A 443 15.79 8.12 -42.13
CA LEU A 443 15.09 8.42 -40.88
C LEU A 443 14.47 7.17 -40.23
N LYS A 444 13.94 6.25 -41.04
CA LYS A 444 13.47 4.94 -40.58
C LYS A 444 14.58 4.16 -39.86
N ASN A 445 15.80 4.14 -40.41
CA ASN A 445 16.94 3.40 -39.85
C ASN A 445 17.46 3.99 -38.53
N ARG A 446 17.03 5.21 -38.17
CA ARG A 446 17.30 5.83 -36.87
C ARG A 446 16.27 5.45 -35.81
N ILE A 447 15.16 4.81 -36.15
CA ILE A 447 14.20 4.33 -35.15
C ILE A 447 14.80 3.13 -34.42
N TRP A 448 14.79 3.18 -33.10
CA TRP A 448 15.22 2.05 -32.28
C TRP A 448 14.31 0.86 -32.55
N ASN A 449 14.91 -0.27 -32.89
CA ASN A 449 14.20 -1.48 -33.27
C ASN A 449 14.64 -2.69 -32.42
N PHE A 450 13.78 -3.70 -32.38
CA PHE A 450 14.01 -4.92 -31.60
C PHE A 450 15.30 -5.66 -32.02
N ALA A 451 15.66 -5.63 -33.30
CA ALA A 451 16.87 -6.28 -33.82
C ALA A 451 18.18 -5.67 -33.29
N ARG A 452 18.13 -4.41 -32.81
CA ARG A 452 19.23 -3.68 -32.18
C ARG A 452 18.90 -3.33 -30.73
N PHE A 453 18.27 -4.24 -30.01
CA PHE A 453 17.82 -3.95 -28.64
C PHE A 453 18.97 -3.54 -27.70
N GLU A 454 20.19 -4.06 -27.89
CA GLU A 454 21.36 -3.72 -27.07
C GLU A 454 22.11 -2.46 -27.55
N ASP A 455 21.89 -2.05 -28.81
CA ASP A 455 22.61 -0.96 -29.47
C ASP A 455 21.65 0.22 -29.72
N HIS A 456 21.62 1.15 -28.77
CA HIS A 456 20.72 2.30 -28.76
C HIS A 456 21.43 3.63 -29.09
N GLU A 457 22.74 3.61 -29.36
CA GLU A 457 23.49 4.82 -29.62
C GLU A 457 23.06 5.43 -30.98
N GLY A 458 22.57 6.68 -30.94
CA GLY A 458 22.06 7.38 -32.12
C GLY A 458 20.70 6.89 -32.63
N LEU A 459 20.05 5.95 -31.93
CA LEU A 459 18.69 5.51 -32.23
C LEU A 459 17.65 6.29 -31.42
N VAL A 460 16.44 6.36 -31.96
CA VAL A 460 15.35 7.21 -31.47
C VAL A 460 14.17 6.34 -31.08
N TRP A 461 13.64 6.57 -29.88
CA TRP A 461 12.36 6.03 -29.44
C TRP A 461 11.47 7.19 -29.02
N PRO A 462 10.35 7.47 -29.72
CA PRO A 462 9.42 8.54 -29.35
C PRO A 462 8.59 8.17 -28.12
N PHE A 463 9.29 7.88 -27.03
CA PHE A 463 8.72 7.58 -25.73
C PHE A 463 8.06 8.84 -25.17
N HIS A 464 6.85 8.66 -24.66
CA HIS A 464 6.17 9.63 -23.81
C HIS A 464 5.84 8.99 -22.46
N ASP A 465 5.75 9.81 -21.40
CA ASP A 465 5.46 9.31 -20.07
C ASP A 465 3.96 8.99 -19.90
N ALA A 466 3.68 7.79 -19.38
CA ALA A 466 2.31 7.30 -19.26
C ALA A 466 1.53 7.91 -18.09
N GLU A 467 2.23 8.36 -17.04
CA GLU A 467 1.62 9.01 -15.89
C GLU A 467 1.33 10.48 -16.20
N GLN A 468 2.20 11.14 -16.96
CA GLN A 468 1.93 12.45 -17.57
C GLN A 468 0.70 12.39 -18.50
N LEU A 469 0.62 11.36 -19.35
CA LEU A 469 -0.56 11.14 -20.20
C LEU A 469 -1.82 10.93 -19.35
N GLN A 470 -1.75 10.11 -18.29
CA GLN A 470 -2.86 9.90 -17.37
C GLN A 470 -3.34 11.20 -16.75
N GLN A 471 -2.41 12.02 -16.23
CA GLN A 471 -2.74 13.30 -15.61
C GLN A 471 -3.47 14.20 -16.62
N LYS A 472 -2.96 14.31 -17.85
CA LYS A 472 -3.57 15.17 -18.87
C LYS A 472 -4.97 14.70 -19.29
N LEU A 473 -5.18 13.39 -19.41
CA LEU A 473 -6.48 12.79 -19.71
C LEU A 473 -7.47 13.01 -18.55
N ASP A 474 -7.00 12.93 -17.31
CA ASP A 474 -7.80 13.19 -16.11
C ASP A 474 -8.22 14.66 -15.99
N GLU A 475 -7.28 15.58 -16.16
CA GLU A 475 -7.53 17.04 -16.23
C GLU A 475 -8.53 17.39 -17.34
N SER A 476 -8.54 16.61 -18.43
CA SER A 476 -9.45 16.79 -19.57
C SER A 476 -10.80 16.08 -19.40
N GLY A 477 -11.04 15.39 -18.27
CA GLY A 477 -12.29 14.68 -17.99
C GLY A 477 -12.52 13.42 -18.83
N LEU A 478 -11.46 12.88 -19.45
CA LEU A 478 -11.53 11.70 -20.33
C LEU A 478 -11.38 10.38 -19.56
N ILE A 479 -10.87 10.43 -18.33
CA ILE A 479 -10.77 9.26 -17.45
C ILE A 479 -11.99 9.19 -16.54
N ARG A 480 -12.63 8.02 -16.51
CA ARG A 480 -13.62 7.66 -15.49
C ARG A 480 -12.95 6.87 -14.39
N LYS A 481 -13.35 7.11 -13.14
CA LYS A 481 -12.76 6.46 -11.96
C LYS A 481 -13.83 5.94 -11.03
N THR A 482 -13.54 4.82 -10.39
CA THR A 482 -14.29 4.30 -9.24
C THR A 482 -13.35 3.53 -8.32
N LEU A 483 -13.86 3.13 -7.16
CA LEU A 483 -13.21 2.24 -6.22
C LEU A 483 -13.95 0.90 -6.21
N CYS A 484 -13.18 -0.18 -6.07
CA CYS A 484 -13.67 -1.47 -5.63
C CYS A 484 -12.82 -1.87 -4.42
N ASN A 485 -13.40 -1.76 -3.22
CA ASN A 485 -12.64 -1.76 -1.97
C ASN A 485 -11.56 -0.64 -1.97
N GLU A 486 -10.29 -0.94 -1.69
CA GLU A 486 -9.18 0.03 -1.79
C GLU A 486 -8.60 0.15 -3.22
N ALA A 487 -9.05 -0.69 -4.17
CA ALA A 487 -8.52 -0.66 -5.54
C ALA A 487 -9.17 0.45 -6.37
N THR A 488 -8.35 1.38 -6.85
CA THR A 488 -8.74 2.33 -7.88
C THR A 488 -8.92 1.63 -9.21
N ILE A 489 -10.07 1.82 -9.85
CA ILE A 489 -10.36 1.34 -11.20
C ILE A 489 -10.51 2.55 -12.13
N LEU A 490 -9.68 2.61 -13.16
CA LEU A 490 -9.73 3.66 -14.19
C LEU A 490 -10.31 3.09 -15.48
N CYS A 491 -11.06 3.89 -16.22
CA CYS A 491 -11.50 3.56 -17.57
C CYS A 491 -11.26 4.76 -18.49
N VAL A 492 -10.70 4.50 -19.67
CA VAL A 492 -10.57 5.48 -20.75
C VAL A 492 -11.00 4.84 -22.07
N ASN A 493 -11.64 5.62 -22.93
CA ASN A 493 -11.92 5.19 -24.28
C ASN A 493 -10.63 5.25 -25.12
N VAL A 494 -10.38 4.22 -25.93
CA VAL A 494 -9.14 4.11 -26.72
C VAL A 494 -9.02 5.25 -27.74
N ARG A 495 -10.08 5.58 -28.47
CA ARG A 495 -10.03 6.67 -29.46
C ARG A 495 -9.79 8.00 -28.78
N ASP A 496 -10.53 8.28 -27.70
CA ASP A 496 -10.34 9.52 -26.95
C ASP A 496 -8.90 9.67 -26.46
N MET A 497 -8.33 8.60 -25.88
CA MET A 497 -6.93 8.58 -25.43
C MET A 497 -5.94 8.81 -26.56
N VAL A 498 -6.07 8.07 -27.65
CA VAL A 498 -5.12 8.10 -28.77
C VAL A 498 -5.22 9.43 -29.51
N ASP A 499 -6.41 9.87 -29.89
CA ASP A 499 -6.61 11.06 -30.71
C ASP A 499 -6.22 12.34 -29.96
N HIS A 500 -6.60 12.48 -28.69
CA HIS A 500 -6.19 13.61 -27.87
C HIS A 500 -4.70 13.58 -27.57
N GLY A 501 -4.15 12.41 -27.24
CA GLY A 501 -2.73 12.29 -26.95
C GLY A 501 -1.86 12.62 -28.16
N LEU A 502 -2.17 12.09 -29.35
CA LEU A 502 -1.46 12.44 -30.59
C LEU A 502 -1.59 13.93 -30.92
N LYS A 503 -2.76 14.54 -30.68
CA LYS A 503 -2.94 15.98 -30.81
C LYS A 503 -2.02 16.76 -29.88
N TRP A 504 -1.98 16.41 -28.59
CA TRP A 504 -1.09 17.08 -27.62
C TRP A 504 0.38 16.90 -27.96
N PHE A 505 0.77 15.72 -28.45
CA PHE A 505 2.14 15.45 -28.88
C PHE A 505 2.55 16.32 -30.08
N ALA A 506 1.60 16.66 -30.96
CA ALA A 506 1.85 17.52 -32.11
C ALA A 506 1.85 19.02 -31.75
N GLU A 507 0.99 19.43 -30.82
CA GLU A 507 0.85 20.84 -30.38
C GLU A 507 2.02 21.30 -29.52
N ASP A 508 2.53 20.45 -28.63
CA ASP A 508 3.61 20.79 -27.69
C ASP A 508 4.61 19.62 -27.52
N PRO A 509 5.38 19.29 -28.57
CA PRO A 509 6.26 18.12 -28.56
C PRO A 509 7.35 18.21 -27.48
N ASP A 510 7.82 19.40 -27.12
CA ASP A 510 8.85 19.63 -26.10
C ASP A 510 8.43 19.13 -24.71
N THR A 511 7.13 19.15 -24.41
CA THR A 511 6.58 18.62 -23.15
C THR A 511 6.57 17.09 -23.09
N TRP A 512 6.54 16.40 -24.23
CA TRP A 512 6.32 14.95 -24.29
C TRP A 512 7.55 14.14 -24.66
N TYR A 513 8.50 14.74 -25.38
CA TYR A 513 9.61 14.03 -25.99
C TYR A 513 10.98 14.53 -25.56
N LYS A 514 11.95 13.62 -25.57
CA LYS A 514 13.37 13.95 -25.36
C LYS A 514 13.98 14.61 -26.60
N ALA A 515 15.13 15.26 -26.40
CA ALA A 515 15.84 16.02 -27.42
C ALA A 515 16.17 15.22 -28.70
N ASP A 516 16.48 13.94 -28.58
CA ASP A 516 16.75 13.03 -29.70
C ASP A 516 15.52 12.81 -30.59
N THR A 517 14.34 12.61 -29.97
CA THR A 517 13.06 12.48 -30.65
C THR A 517 12.64 13.81 -31.29
N LEU A 518 12.82 14.93 -30.58
CA LEU A 518 12.55 16.26 -31.12
C LEU A 518 13.39 16.56 -32.36
N ALA A 519 14.69 16.25 -32.30
CA ALA A 519 15.60 16.38 -33.44
C ALA A 519 15.16 15.49 -34.61
N TRP A 520 14.79 14.24 -34.36
CA TRP A 520 14.30 13.33 -35.39
C TRP A 520 12.99 13.80 -36.03
N LEU A 521 12.04 14.32 -35.25
CA LEU A 521 10.79 14.89 -35.75
C LEU A 521 11.06 16.14 -36.60
N GLN A 522 12.03 16.98 -36.22
CA GLN A 522 12.43 18.13 -37.00
C GLN A 522 13.08 17.72 -38.33
N ASP A 523 13.96 16.71 -38.30
CA ASP A 523 14.57 16.17 -39.53
C ASP A 523 13.51 15.60 -40.48
N ALA A 524 12.50 14.91 -39.94
CA ALA A 524 11.37 14.41 -40.72
C ALA A 524 10.54 15.53 -41.36
N ARG A 525 10.31 16.65 -40.64
CA ARG A 525 9.64 17.84 -41.19
C ARG A 525 10.46 18.48 -42.31
N ASN A 526 11.76 18.69 -42.09
CA ASN A 526 12.66 19.27 -43.08
C ASN A 526 12.72 18.43 -44.36
N ALA A 527 12.71 17.10 -44.24
CA ALA A 527 12.68 16.16 -45.37
C ALA A 527 11.34 16.15 -46.13
N CYS A 528 10.25 16.65 -45.52
CA CYS A 528 9.00 16.90 -46.22
C CYS A 528 9.07 18.21 -47.02
N ASP A 529 9.64 19.27 -46.44
CA ASP A 529 9.62 20.63 -46.99
C ASP A 529 10.67 20.87 -48.10
N SER A 530 11.73 20.07 -48.16
CA SER A 530 12.82 20.17 -49.15
C SER A 530 12.40 19.93 -50.62
N ASN A 531 11.10 19.70 -50.88
CA ASN A 531 10.51 19.50 -52.20
C ASN A 531 9.56 20.62 -52.67
N LEU A 532 9.48 21.76 -51.98
CA LEU A 532 8.87 22.96 -52.56
C LEU A 532 9.83 23.51 -53.64
N PRO A 533 9.42 23.64 -54.92
CA PRO A 533 10.31 24.15 -55.95
C PRO A 533 10.75 25.56 -55.60
N ALA A 534 12.07 25.79 -55.61
CA ALA A 534 12.64 27.12 -55.52
C ALA A 534 12.07 27.97 -56.66
N GLU A 535 11.41 29.08 -56.35
CA GLU A 535 11.09 30.11 -57.34
C GLU A 535 12.40 30.57 -57.99
N GLU A 536 12.61 30.17 -59.25
CA GLU A 536 13.69 30.69 -60.08
C GLU A 536 13.48 32.20 -60.27
N THR A 537 14.23 32.99 -59.50
CA THR A 537 14.44 34.41 -59.76
C THR A 537 15.34 34.53 -60.99
N GLN A 538 14.73 34.49 -62.18
CA GLN A 538 15.36 34.95 -63.42
C GLN A 538 15.50 36.48 -63.36
N THR A 539 16.63 36.97 -62.84
CA THR A 539 17.10 38.32 -63.14
C THR A 539 17.65 38.35 -64.56
N LYS A 540 16.82 38.82 -65.50
CA LYS A 540 17.28 39.28 -66.82
C LYS A 540 18.29 40.40 -66.62
N GLY A 541 19.51 40.18 -67.13
CA GLY A 541 20.46 41.25 -67.34
C GLY A 541 20.01 42.11 -68.53
N ASP A 542 19.64 43.35 -68.25
CA ASP A 542 19.60 44.40 -69.26
C ASP A 542 20.97 45.07 -69.33
N ALA A 543 21.65 44.88 -70.44
CA ALA A 543 22.79 45.69 -70.87
C ALA A 543 22.43 46.38 -72.19
N CYS A 544 22.76 47.68 -72.27
CA CYS A 544 22.76 48.58 -73.44
C CYS A 544 21.43 49.25 -73.86
N HIS A 545 21.24 50.53 -73.52
CA HIS A 545 21.63 51.72 -74.32
C HIS A 545 21.03 53.02 -73.73
N GLY A 546 21.84 54.08 -73.65
CA GLY A 546 21.43 55.44 -73.27
C GLY A 546 22.53 56.22 -72.58
#